data_AF-A0A388LRG3-F1
#
_entry.id   AF-A0A388LRG3-F1
#
_cell.length_a   1.000
_cell.length_b   1.000
_cell.length_c   1.000
_cell.angle_alpha   90.00
_cell.angle_beta   90.00
_cell.angle_gamma   90.00
#
_symmetry.space_group_name_H-M   'P 1'
#
loop_
_entity.id
_entity.type
_entity.pdbx_description
1 polymer ?
#
loop_
_entity_poly.entity_id
_entity_poly.type
_entity_poly.pdbx_seq_one_letter_code
_entity_poly.pdbx_strand_id
1 'polypeptide(L)'
;MVGNPNRDGCFQCGSMHHWVRECPHRGPGFRPPATGANVVPTGPPILALPAPSPSATGLASNNAASSSSYGPSSSNFRTGNTVEAGNRYQARPNWWVRNQERLDKVYVKYVEDTEREAKKEEEEAREKAKREEEEKLEAWKMEREKFEAAMGERLEKRLEALGIGKGKSVEAVSGDSTMEDVAKLRKENEDLKRKLSEALCLVGDDRVMYLQNEIMELRRKVGEKQFNEDVIAALKTEICELKQSSFMKTNFEQEIAGLRKEVNLLRDQNERAVLKIEQWKEEALHPCNKRDSVVLQTLNVSNRGSPKPRWTDNVREEDKWKAEYRNLQSLHRLANIEAEALKEKWAKAEARRMEAEKQVKVLEEKMGQLMASGEKGNGKTVVSRGYESQRSP
;
A
#
# COMPACT_ATOMS: atom_id res chain seq x y z
N MET A 1 14.98 8.11 34.63
CA MET A 1 15.72 8.71 33.50
C MET A 1 15.24 10.14 33.36
N VAL A 2 16.12 11.11 33.63
CA VAL A 2 15.79 12.55 33.59
C VAL A 2 15.70 12.95 32.13
N GLY A 3 14.51 13.39 31.70
CA GLY A 3 14.25 13.81 30.32
C GLY A 3 15.15 14.98 29.93
N ASN A 4 15.86 14.81 28.83
CA ASN A 4 16.70 15.86 28.25
C ASN A 4 15.77 16.95 27.69
N PRO A 5 15.80 18.20 28.18
CA PRO A 5 14.90 19.23 27.69
C PRO A 5 15.26 19.55 26.23
N ASN A 6 14.28 19.41 25.33
CA ASN A 6 14.38 19.81 23.93
C ASN A 6 14.90 21.25 23.84
N ARG A 7 16.16 21.42 23.45
CA ARG A 7 16.80 22.71 23.21
C ARG A 7 16.59 23.12 21.75
N ASP A 8 15.34 23.25 21.34
CA ASP A 8 14.96 23.67 19.97
C ASP A 8 14.94 25.20 19.84
N GLY A 9 15.97 25.89 20.37
CA GLY A 9 16.05 27.34 20.35
C GLY A 9 17.48 27.87 20.29
N CYS A 10 17.60 29.14 19.92
CA CYS A 10 18.85 29.89 19.88
C CYS A 10 19.56 29.83 21.23
N PHE A 11 20.67 29.09 21.32
CA PHE A 11 21.44 28.96 22.56
C PHE A 11 21.97 30.29 23.13
N GLN A 12 22.04 31.35 22.32
CA GLN A 12 22.54 32.66 22.74
C GLN A 12 21.49 33.51 23.48
N CYS A 13 20.20 33.39 23.12
CA CYS A 13 19.14 34.23 23.68
C CYS A 13 17.89 33.45 24.15
N GLY A 14 17.86 32.14 23.96
CA GLY A 14 16.74 31.27 24.33
C GLY A 14 15.52 31.32 23.39
N SER A 15 15.54 32.14 22.34
CA SER A 15 14.41 32.26 21.42
C SER A 15 14.26 31.03 20.52
N MET A 16 13.04 30.51 20.39
CA MET A 16 12.71 29.40 19.48
C MET A 16 12.51 29.83 18.02
N HIS A 17 12.54 31.14 17.73
CA HIS A 17 12.18 31.65 16.40
C HIS A 17 13.36 31.77 15.43
N HIS A 18 14.59 31.59 15.89
CA HIS A 18 15.79 31.69 15.06
C HIS A 18 16.90 30.79 15.58
N TRP A 19 17.84 30.46 14.70
CA TRP A 19 19.02 29.66 15.07
C TRP A 19 20.15 30.58 15.54
N VAL A 20 21.16 30.06 16.26
CA VAL A 20 22.23 30.86 16.88
C VAL A 20 22.99 31.78 15.91
N ARG A 21 22.99 31.43 14.61
CA ARG A 21 23.63 32.20 13.54
C ARG A 21 22.84 33.44 13.13
N GLU A 22 21.54 33.43 13.38
CA GLU A 22 20.57 34.47 13.01
C GLU A 22 20.14 35.31 14.22
N CYS A 23 20.82 35.14 15.37
CA CYS A 23 20.46 35.87 16.57
C CYS A 23 20.65 37.38 16.36
N PRO A 24 19.61 38.21 16.50
CA PRO A 24 19.73 39.66 16.30
C PRO A 24 20.66 40.32 17.33
N HIS A 25 20.90 39.66 18.47
CA HIS A 25 21.90 40.07 19.46
C HIS A 25 23.34 39.75 19.03
N ARG A 26 23.55 39.07 17.90
CA ARG A 26 24.87 38.81 17.32
C ARG A 26 25.36 40.09 16.64
N GLY A 27 25.87 41.01 17.46
CA GLY A 27 26.38 42.29 16.99
C GLY A 27 27.41 42.14 15.85
N PRO A 28 27.49 43.10 14.92
CA PRO A 28 28.26 43.00 13.66
C PRO A 28 29.80 42.86 13.81
N GLY A 29 30.33 42.65 15.01
CA GLY A 29 31.77 42.54 15.28
C GLY A 29 32.29 41.16 15.71
N PHE A 30 31.43 40.19 16.06
CA PHE A 30 31.89 38.91 16.60
C PHE A 30 31.91 37.81 15.52
N ARG A 31 33.01 37.77 14.76
CA ARG A 31 33.43 36.53 14.10
C ARG A 31 34.11 35.65 15.16
N PRO A 32 33.56 34.50 15.56
CA PRO A 32 34.36 33.53 16.29
C PRO A 32 35.57 33.19 15.41
N PRO A 33 36.77 33.04 16.01
CA PRO A 33 37.95 32.62 15.25
C PRO A 33 37.56 31.33 14.52
N ALA A 34 37.75 31.34 13.20
CA ALA A 34 37.57 30.16 12.39
C ALA A 34 38.49 29.08 12.96
N THR A 35 37.95 28.13 13.69
CA THR A 35 38.61 26.87 14.02
C THR A 35 38.79 26.13 12.71
N GLY A 36 39.83 26.53 11.97
CA GLY A 36 40.29 25.90 10.76
C GLY A 36 40.90 24.57 11.10
N ALA A 37 40.09 23.51 11.09
CA ALA A 37 40.52 22.13 11.22
C ALA A 37 41.26 21.59 9.96
N ASN A 38 41.86 22.47 9.13
CA ASN A 38 42.56 22.11 7.90
C ASN A 38 43.94 22.80 7.75
N VAL A 39 44.53 23.32 8.83
CA VAL A 39 45.94 23.74 8.78
C VAL A 39 46.80 22.56 9.22
N VAL A 40 47.43 21.89 8.25
CA VAL A 40 48.55 20.97 8.49
C VAL A 40 49.73 21.81 9.01
N PRO A 41 50.20 21.63 10.25
CA PRO A 41 51.38 22.33 10.75
C PRO A 41 52.62 21.58 10.26
N THR A 42 53.32 22.14 9.28
CA THR A 42 54.70 21.75 8.93
C THR A 42 55.64 22.37 9.97
N GLY A 43 55.71 21.78 11.16
CA GLY A 43 56.61 22.18 12.22
C GLY A 43 56.86 21.02 13.19
N PRO A 44 58.09 20.85 13.70
CA PRO A 44 58.45 19.69 14.51
C PRO A 44 57.76 19.75 15.87
N PRO A 45 57.08 18.67 16.31
CA PRO A 45 56.40 18.66 17.60
C PRO A 45 57.43 18.48 18.72
N ILE A 46 57.59 19.49 19.57
CA ILE A 46 58.18 19.34 20.89
C ILE A 46 57.04 19.02 21.86
N LEU A 47 56.86 17.74 22.20
CA LEU A 47 56.07 17.32 23.35
C LEU A 47 56.78 16.17 24.07
N ALA A 48 57.39 16.54 25.19
CA ALA A 48 57.77 15.63 26.26
C ALA A 48 56.55 15.38 27.15
N LEU A 49 56.20 14.12 27.40
CA LEU A 49 55.42 13.68 28.55
C LEU A 49 55.91 12.30 29.02
N PRO A 50 55.78 11.98 30.33
CA PRO A 50 56.55 10.94 30.98
C PRO A 50 55.91 9.54 30.89
N ALA A 51 56.77 8.54 30.97
CA ALA A 51 56.44 7.12 31.00
C ALA A 51 55.76 6.69 32.32
N PRO A 52 54.88 5.67 32.29
CA PRO A 52 54.64 4.79 33.41
C PRO A 52 55.32 3.42 33.21
N SER A 53 55.97 2.98 34.29
CA SER A 53 56.72 1.74 34.47
C SER A 53 55.86 0.47 34.38
N PRO A 54 56.49 -0.71 34.18
CA PRO A 54 55.80 -1.99 34.07
C PRO A 54 55.53 -2.59 35.45
N SER A 55 54.41 -3.28 35.61
CA SER A 55 54.19 -4.22 36.70
C SER A 55 53.42 -5.43 36.18
N ALA A 56 53.91 -6.58 36.62
CA ALA A 56 53.75 -7.88 36.03
C ALA A 56 52.62 -8.71 36.67
N THR A 57 52.41 -9.87 36.05
CA THR A 57 52.02 -11.18 36.63
C THR A 57 50.55 -11.47 36.94
N GLY A 58 50.13 -12.67 36.50
CA GLY A 58 48.94 -13.41 36.95
C GLY A 58 48.21 -14.10 35.79
N LEU A 59 48.76 -15.17 35.19
CA LEU A 59 48.46 -16.59 35.48
C LEU A 59 47.01 -17.06 35.21
N ALA A 60 46.92 -17.97 34.23
CA ALA A 60 46.20 -19.25 34.22
C ALA A 60 44.66 -19.28 34.28
N SER A 61 44.01 -19.76 33.21
CA SER A 61 43.62 -21.18 33.05
C SER A 61 42.54 -21.39 31.98
N ASN A 62 42.84 -22.32 31.07
CA ASN A 62 42.00 -23.36 30.48
C ASN A 62 40.47 -23.16 30.42
N ASN A 63 39.89 -23.25 29.22
CA ASN A 63 39.20 -24.48 28.83
C ASN A 63 38.88 -24.55 27.33
N ALA A 64 39.01 -25.78 26.84
CA ALA A 64 38.85 -26.22 25.46
C ALA A 64 37.38 -26.24 25.01
N ALA A 65 37.15 -26.01 23.72
CA ALA A 65 36.30 -26.88 22.91
C ALA A 65 36.51 -26.62 21.41
N SER A 66 36.78 -27.71 20.71
CA SER A 66 36.90 -27.95 19.28
C SER A 66 35.83 -27.28 18.41
N SER A 67 36.19 -26.89 17.18
CA SER A 67 35.57 -27.42 15.95
C SER A 67 36.05 -26.71 14.68
N SER A 68 36.53 -27.53 13.74
CA SER A 68 36.45 -27.38 12.29
C SER A 68 37.31 -26.31 11.59
N SER A 69 38.53 -26.76 11.28
CA SER A 69 39.38 -26.29 10.20
C SER A 69 38.85 -26.76 8.85
N TYR A 70 38.36 -25.83 8.03
CA TYR A 70 38.29 -25.97 6.57
C TYR A 70 38.83 -24.69 5.92
N GLY A 71 40.15 -24.61 5.75
CA GLY A 71 40.78 -23.66 4.85
C GLY A 71 40.99 -24.31 3.49
N PRO A 72 40.52 -23.71 2.37
CA PRO A 72 40.82 -24.25 1.05
C PRO A 72 42.28 -23.94 0.68
N SER A 73 43.08 -25.00 0.57
CA SER A 73 44.38 -25.00 -0.11
C SER A 73 44.19 -24.61 -1.57
N SER A 74 44.59 -23.38 -1.92
CA SER A 74 44.78 -23.00 -3.33
C SER A 74 46.14 -23.49 -3.78
N SER A 75 46.11 -24.51 -4.64
CA SER A 75 47.25 -25.11 -5.31
C SER A 75 47.97 -24.09 -6.20
N ASN A 76 49.29 -24.05 -6.06
CA ASN A 76 50.20 -23.36 -6.95
C ASN A 76 50.31 -24.14 -8.26
N PHE A 77 49.60 -23.72 -9.31
CA PHE A 77 50.01 -24.07 -10.67
C PHE A 77 51.13 -23.13 -11.11
N ARG A 78 52.33 -23.68 -11.01
CA ARG A 78 53.58 -23.16 -11.55
C ARG A 78 53.60 -23.51 -13.03
N THR A 79 53.45 -22.51 -13.90
CA THR A 79 53.78 -22.64 -15.33
C THR A 79 54.90 -21.65 -15.61
N GLY A 80 56.16 -22.14 -15.53
CA GLY A 80 57.24 -21.57 -16.33
C GLY A 80 56.97 -21.92 -17.80
N ASN A 81 57.43 -21.22 -18.82
CA ASN A 81 58.64 -20.44 -19.06
C ASN A 81 58.33 -19.78 -20.44
N THR A 82 58.62 -18.51 -20.73
CA THR A 82 59.85 -18.14 -21.44
C THR A 82 60.04 -16.61 -21.50
N VAL A 83 61.20 -16.20 -20.97
CA VAL A 83 62.19 -15.26 -21.55
C VAL A 83 61.66 -14.06 -22.35
N GLU A 84 61.51 -12.92 -21.66
CA GLU A 84 62.01 -11.65 -22.20
C GLU A 84 62.41 -10.72 -21.05
N ALA A 85 63.70 -10.35 -21.08
CA ALA A 85 64.37 -9.59 -20.06
C ALA A 85 63.95 -8.13 -20.11
N GLY A 86 63.29 -7.66 -19.06
CA GLY A 86 62.90 -6.26 -18.93
C GLY A 86 62.51 -5.95 -17.50
N ASN A 87 63.52 -5.73 -16.67
CA ASN A 87 63.54 -5.12 -15.33
C ASN A 87 62.22 -4.52 -14.80
N ARG A 88 61.20 -5.35 -14.53
CA ARG A 88 59.99 -4.93 -13.83
C ARG A 88 60.17 -5.28 -12.36
N TYR A 89 60.53 -4.28 -11.57
CA TYR A 89 60.23 -4.26 -10.15
C TYR A 89 58.75 -4.61 -9.98
N GLN A 90 58.43 -5.85 -9.64
CA GLN A 90 57.11 -6.21 -9.16
C GLN A 90 56.96 -5.54 -7.80
N ALA A 91 56.54 -4.27 -7.84
CA ALA A 91 56.16 -3.52 -6.66
C ALA A 91 55.14 -4.39 -5.91
N ARG A 92 55.56 -4.93 -4.76
CA ARG A 92 54.67 -5.68 -3.88
C ARG A 92 53.42 -4.82 -3.70
N PRO A 93 52.23 -5.30 -4.07
CA PRO A 93 50.99 -4.56 -3.86
C PRO A 93 50.94 -4.13 -2.40
N ASN A 94 50.80 -2.82 -2.19
CA ASN A 94 50.88 -2.21 -0.88
C ASN A 94 49.87 -2.92 0.04
N TRP A 95 50.30 -3.33 1.24
CA TRP A 95 49.47 -4.16 2.14
C TRP A 95 48.08 -3.55 2.38
N TRP A 96 48.03 -2.22 2.46
CA TRP A 96 46.79 -1.43 2.57
C TRP A 96 45.81 -1.64 1.41
N VAL A 97 46.28 -1.65 0.17
CA VAL A 97 45.43 -1.82 -1.02
C VAL A 97 44.77 -3.20 -0.98
N ARG A 98 45.54 -4.24 -0.65
CA ARG A 98 45.02 -5.61 -0.57
C ARG A 98 44.00 -5.81 0.56
N ASN A 99 44.15 -5.06 1.66
CA ASN A 99 43.20 -5.10 2.76
C ASN A 99 41.92 -4.31 2.42
N GLN A 100 42.06 -3.16 1.76
CA GLN A 100 40.94 -2.37 1.28
C GLN A 100 40.11 -3.17 0.26
N GLU A 101 40.75 -3.83 -0.70
CA GLU A 101 40.07 -4.71 -1.66
C GLU A 101 39.27 -5.85 -0.98
N ARG A 102 39.73 -6.36 0.17
CA ARG A 102 39.00 -7.36 0.93
C ARG A 102 37.78 -6.77 1.62
N LEU A 103 37.89 -5.57 2.18
CA LEU A 103 36.77 -4.85 2.79
C LEU A 103 35.73 -4.46 1.73
N ASP A 104 36.17 -3.93 0.60
CA ASP A 104 35.29 -3.56 -0.52
C ASP A 104 34.54 -4.79 -1.03
N LYS A 105 35.20 -5.95 -1.15
CA LYS A 105 34.52 -7.22 -1.50
C LYS A 105 33.46 -7.64 -0.48
N VAL A 106 33.72 -7.49 0.82
CA VAL A 106 32.75 -7.81 1.87
C VAL A 106 31.58 -6.83 1.82
N TYR A 107 31.84 -5.55 1.59
CA TYR A 107 30.81 -4.52 1.50
C TYR A 107 29.92 -4.71 0.27
N VAL A 108 30.51 -4.98 -0.92
CA VAL A 108 29.76 -5.31 -2.14
C VAL A 108 28.87 -6.53 -1.90
N LYS A 109 29.41 -7.60 -1.29
CA LYS A 109 28.60 -8.78 -0.97
C LYS A 109 27.46 -8.46 0.00
N TYR A 110 27.70 -7.63 1.01
CA TYR A 110 26.65 -7.20 1.94
C TYR A 110 25.54 -6.42 1.22
N VAL A 111 25.90 -5.48 0.34
CA VAL A 111 24.93 -4.74 -0.47
C VAL A 111 24.13 -5.70 -1.36
N GLU A 112 24.79 -6.60 -2.08
CA GLU A 112 24.13 -7.61 -2.91
C GLU A 112 23.19 -8.53 -2.10
N ASP A 113 23.60 -8.94 -0.90
CA ASP A 113 22.79 -9.78 -0.02
C ASP A 113 21.56 -8.99 0.48
N THR A 114 21.71 -7.71 0.85
CA THR A 114 20.57 -6.86 1.24
C THR A 114 19.61 -6.58 0.09
N GLU A 115 20.11 -6.35 -1.13
CA GLU A 115 19.25 -6.17 -2.31
C GLU A 115 18.53 -7.46 -2.68
N ARG A 116 19.18 -8.62 -2.55
CA ARG A 116 18.57 -9.93 -2.81
C ARG A 116 17.47 -10.24 -1.79
N GLU A 117 17.70 -9.90 -0.51
CA GLU A 117 16.70 -10.07 0.54
C GLU A 117 15.49 -9.14 0.33
N ALA A 118 15.73 -7.86 0.03
CA ALA A 118 14.66 -6.91 -0.30
C ALA A 118 13.85 -7.34 -1.53
N LYS A 119 14.51 -7.86 -2.57
CA LYS A 119 13.84 -8.37 -3.77
C LYS A 119 12.98 -9.60 -3.48
N LYS A 120 13.46 -10.48 -2.60
CA LYS A 120 12.70 -11.67 -2.16
C LYS A 120 11.46 -11.27 -1.34
N GLU A 121 11.59 -10.27 -0.46
CA GLU A 121 10.48 -9.73 0.32
C GLU A 121 9.43 -9.04 -0.57
N GLU A 122 9.86 -8.29 -1.59
CA GLU A 122 8.96 -7.68 -2.58
C GLU A 122 8.18 -8.74 -3.38
N GLU A 123 8.85 -9.82 -3.79
CA GLU A 123 8.21 -10.92 -4.52
C GLU A 123 7.19 -11.68 -3.65
N GLU A 124 7.52 -11.95 -2.39
CA GLU A 124 6.61 -12.58 -1.43
C GLU A 124 5.38 -11.69 -1.14
N ALA A 125 5.59 -10.38 -0.97
CA ALA A 125 4.49 -9.43 -0.80
C ALA A 125 3.59 -9.37 -2.04
N ARG A 126 4.17 -9.43 -3.25
CA ARG A 126 3.42 -9.46 -4.51
C ARG A 126 2.61 -10.76 -4.66
N GLU A 127 3.17 -11.90 -4.26
CA GLU A 127 2.45 -13.18 -4.28
C GLU A 127 1.31 -13.21 -3.25
N LYS A 128 1.56 -12.69 -2.05
CA LYS A 128 0.52 -12.55 -1.02
C LYS A 128 -0.62 -11.65 -1.48
N ALA A 129 -0.32 -10.52 -2.14
CA ALA A 129 -1.34 -9.63 -2.69
C ALA A 129 -2.21 -10.32 -3.77
N LYS A 130 -1.60 -11.16 -4.61
CA LYS A 130 -2.35 -11.97 -5.60
C LYS A 130 -3.28 -12.98 -4.93
N ARG A 131 -2.80 -13.70 -3.91
CA ARG A 131 -3.64 -14.62 -3.13
C ARG A 131 -4.83 -13.93 -2.46
N GLU A 132 -4.61 -12.76 -1.86
CA GLU A 132 -5.70 -11.97 -1.26
C GLU A 132 -6.70 -11.45 -2.30
N GLU A 133 -6.25 -11.14 -3.53
CA GLU A 133 -7.15 -10.75 -4.63
C GLU A 133 -7.97 -11.93 -5.16
N GLU A 134 -7.36 -13.11 -5.29
CA GLU A 134 -8.03 -14.36 -5.67
C GLU A 134 -9.07 -14.78 -4.62
N GLU A 135 -8.73 -14.75 -3.32
CA GLU A 135 -9.68 -15.04 -2.23
C GLU A 135 -10.88 -14.07 -2.24
N LYS A 136 -10.66 -12.79 -2.53
CA LYS A 136 -11.76 -11.81 -2.67
C LYS A 136 -12.66 -12.15 -3.86
N LEU A 137 -12.09 -12.57 -4.97
CA LEU A 137 -12.84 -12.97 -6.16
C LEU A 137 -13.71 -14.21 -5.87
N GLU A 138 -13.14 -15.20 -5.19
CA GLU A 138 -13.85 -16.41 -4.77
C GLU A 138 -14.95 -16.11 -3.75
N ALA A 139 -14.69 -15.27 -2.76
CA ALA A 139 -15.70 -14.85 -1.78
C ALA A 139 -16.88 -14.16 -2.46
N TRP A 140 -16.61 -13.26 -3.42
CA TRP A 140 -17.65 -12.59 -4.18
C TRP A 140 -18.44 -13.54 -5.07
N LYS A 141 -17.78 -14.52 -5.70
CA LYS A 141 -18.44 -15.58 -6.47
C LYS A 141 -19.38 -16.42 -5.58
N MET A 142 -18.93 -16.80 -4.40
CA MET A 142 -19.73 -17.54 -3.41
C MET A 142 -20.92 -16.73 -2.91
N GLU A 143 -20.76 -15.42 -2.69
CA GLU A 143 -21.84 -14.53 -2.28
C GLU A 143 -22.92 -14.41 -3.37
N ARG A 144 -22.51 -14.28 -4.63
CA ARG A 144 -23.43 -14.29 -5.78
C ARG A 144 -24.19 -15.61 -5.87
N GLU A 145 -23.51 -16.75 -5.77
CA GLU A 145 -24.14 -18.08 -5.83
C GLU A 145 -25.15 -18.26 -4.69
N LYS A 146 -24.81 -17.84 -3.46
CA LYS A 146 -25.75 -17.85 -2.32
C LYS A 146 -26.98 -16.99 -2.57
N PHE A 147 -26.80 -15.81 -3.17
CA PHE A 147 -27.91 -14.93 -3.51
C PHE A 147 -28.83 -15.55 -4.58
N GLU A 148 -28.26 -16.17 -5.61
CA GLU A 148 -29.00 -16.87 -6.65
C GLU A 148 -29.78 -18.07 -6.08
N ALA A 149 -29.17 -18.87 -5.20
CA ALA A 149 -29.82 -19.97 -4.51
C ALA A 149 -30.99 -19.49 -3.63
N ALA A 150 -30.79 -18.43 -2.83
CA ALA A 150 -31.83 -17.86 -1.99
C ALA A 150 -33.01 -17.29 -2.79
N MET A 151 -32.72 -16.70 -3.97
CA MET A 151 -33.77 -16.26 -4.89
C MET A 151 -34.54 -17.44 -5.47
N GLY A 152 -33.84 -18.51 -5.85
CA GLY A 152 -34.42 -19.77 -6.34
C GLY A 152 -35.37 -20.39 -5.31
N GLU A 153 -34.94 -20.52 -4.06
CA GLU A 153 -35.78 -21.05 -2.97
C GLU A 153 -37.03 -20.18 -2.74
N ARG A 154 -36.89 -18.85 -2.81
CA ARG A 154 -38.03 -17.92 -2.67
C ARG A 154 -39.04 -18.08 -3.81
N LEU A 155 -38.59 -18.36 -5.03
CA LEU A 155 -39.46 -18.62 -6.18
C LEU A 155 -40.14 -19.98 -6.07
N GLU A 156 -39.40 -21.02 -5.66
CA GLU A 156 -39.94 -22.36 -5.44
C GLU A 156 -41.03 -22.34 -4.36
N LYS A 157 -40.79 -21.66 -3.24
CA LYS A 157 -41.79 -21.47 -2.18
C LYS A 157 -43.05 -20.73 -2.65
N ARG A 158 -42.92 -19.78 -3.58
CA ARG A 158 -44.08 -19.10 -4.19
C ARG A 158 -44.84 -20.01 -5.15
N LEU A 159 -44.15 -20.86 -5.92
CA LEU A 159 -44.77 -21.83 -6.82
C LEU A 159 -45.53 -22.91 -6.04
N GLU A 160 -44.96 -23.37 -4.92
CA GLU A 160 -45.61 -24.32 -4.01
C GLU A 160 -46.88 -23.71 -3.39
N ALA A 161 -46.81 -22.45 -2.94
CA ALA A 161 -47.98 -21.72 -2.41
C ALA A 161 -49.09 -21.50 -3.44
N LEU A 162 -48.75 -21.42 -4.74
CA LEU A 162 -49.72 -21.30 -5.83
C LEU A 162 -50.30 -22.65 -6.28
N GLY A 163 -49.86 -23.78 -5.70
CA GLY A 163 -50.34 -25.11 -6.09
C GLY A 163 -49.91 -25.53 -7.50
N ILE A 164 -48.96 -24.83 -8.12
CA ILE A 164 -48.36 -25.17 -9.43
C ILE A 164 -47.24 -26.22 -9.23
N GLY A 165 -47.41 -27.06 -8.21
CA GLY A 165 -46.51 -28.16 -7.90
C GLY A 165 -46.44 -29.11 -9.09
N LYS A 166 -45.21 -29.36 -9.53
CA LYS A 166 -44.84 -30.20 -10.67
C LYS A 166 -45.54 -31.56 -10.59
N GLY A 167 -46.57 -31.74 -11.42
CA GLY A 167 -46.97 -33.05 -11.92
C GLY A 167 -47.82 -33.93 -11.01
N LYS A 168 -48.84 -33.38 -10.32
CA LYS A 168 -49.97 -34.25 -9.97
C LYS A 168 -50.80 -34.48 -11.25
N SER A 169 -50.41 -35.51 -11.99
CA SER A 169 -51.14 -36.11 -13.10
C SER A 169 -52.63 -36.14 -12.76
N VAL A 170 -53.41 -35.34 -13.48
CA VAL A 170 -54.87 -35.35 -13.41
C VAL A 170 -55.31 -36.69 -14.00
N GLU A 171 -55.46 -37.69 -13.14
CA GLU A 171 -56.16 -38.93 -13.47
C GLU A 171 -57.61 -38.60 -13.78
N ALA A 172 -58.05 -39.09 -14.94
CA ALA A 172 -59.38 -38.92 -15.50
C ALA A 172 -60.44 -39.54 -14.57
N VAL A 173 -61.15 -38.69 -13.83
CA VAL A 173 -62.29 -39.12 -13.01
C VAL A 173 -63.58 -39.04 -13.84
N SER A 174 -64.00 -40.23 -14.24
CA SER A 174 -65.35 -40.80 -14.31
C SER A 174 -66.56 -39.84 -14.33
N GLY A 175 -67.33 -39.94 -15.40
CA GLY A 175 -68.48 -39.12 -15.77
C GLY A 175 -69.78 -39.30 -15.00
N ASP A 176 -69.75 -39.45 -13.66
CA ASP A 176 -70.95 -39.34 -12.81
C ASP A 176 -71.03 -37.98 -12.06
N SER A 177 -70.00 -37.14 -12.23
CA SER A 177 -69.85 -35.83 -11.56
C SER A 177 -70.87 -34.78 -12.01
N THR A 178 -71.47 -34.90 -13.19
CA THR A 178 -72.24 -33.79 -13.79
C THR A 178 -73.46 -33.38 -12.97
N MET A 179 -74.12 -34.32 -12.28
CA MET A 179 -75.30 -34.00 -11.47
C MET A 179 -74.92 -33.36 -10.13
N GLU A 180 -73.84 -33.85 -9.52
CA GLU A 180 -73.30 -33.30 -8.27
C GLU A 180 -72.67 -31.92 -8.53
N ASP A 181 -72.01 -31.73 -9.67
CA ASP A 181 -71.52 -30.43 -10.14
C ASP A 181 -72.64 -29.44 -10.40
N VAL A 182 -73.78 -29.86 -10.97
CA VAL A 182 -74.93 -28.95 -11.14
C VAL A 182 -75.52 -28.55 -9.79
N ALA A 183 -75.60 -29.47 -8.82
CA ALA A 183 -76.03 -29.15 -7.46
C ALA A 183 -75.04 -28.21 -6.74
N LYS A 184 -73.74 -28.45 -6.92
CA LYS A 184 -72.65 -27.63 -6.38
C LYS A 184 -72.63 -26.23 -7.02
N LEU A 185 -72.80 -26.15 -8.35
CA LEU A 185 -72.92 -24.89 -9.10
C LEU A 185 -74.18 -24.11 -8.74
N ARG A 186 -75.31 -24.77 -8.42
CA ARG A 186 -76.50 -24.08 -7.88
C ARG A 186 -76.24 -23.51 -6.50
N LYS A 187 -75.62 -24.29 -5.62
CA LYS A 187 -75.26 -23.84 -4.27
C LYS A 187 -74.24 -22.69 -4.32
N GLU A 188 -73.25 -22.78 -5.19
CA GLU A 188 -72.29 -21.71 -5.46
C GLU A 188 -72.98 -20.48 -6.08
N ASN A 189 -73.95 -20.65 -6.99
CA ASN A 189 -74.74 -19.53 -7.50
C ASN A 189 -75.56 -18.83 -6.41
N GLU A 190 -76.18 -19.59 -5.50
CA GLU A 190 -76.91 -19.01 -4.37
C GLU A 190 -75.98 -18.31 -3.39
N ASP A 191 -74.81 -18.88 -3.10
CA ASP A 191 -73.78 -18.25 -2.27
C ASP A 191 -73.21 -16.98 -2.94
N LEU A 192 -72.97 -17.00 -4.25
CA LEU A 192 -72.54 -15.82 -4.99
C LEU A 192 -73.62 -14.75 -5.00
N LYS A 193 -74.88 -15.11 -5.22
CA LYS A 193 -76.01 -14.16 -5.10
C LYS A 193 -76.11 -13.59 -3.69
N ARG A 194 -75.92 -14.41 -2.65
CA ARG A 194 -75.93 -13.96 -1.25
C ARG A 194 -74.78 -13.00 -0.98
N LYS A 195 -73.56 -13.32 -1.42
CA LYS A 195 -72.38 -12.44 -1.31
C LYS A 195 -72.53 -11.14 -2.12
N LEU A 196 -73.13 -11.20 -3.31
CA LEU A 196 -73.44 -10.02 -4.12
C LEU A 196 -74.47 -9.13 -3.41
N SER A 197 -75.49 -9.75 -2.82
CA SER A 197 -76.51 -9.05 -2.04
C SER A 197 -75.90 -8.43 -0.78
N GLU A 198 -75.00 -9.13 -0.10
CA GLU A 198 -74.28 -8.64 1.08
C GLU A 198 -73.32 -7.49 0.72
N ALA A 199 -72.62 -7.58 -0.42
CA ALA A 199 -71.79 -6.51 -0.96
C ALA A 199 -72.60 -5.28 -1.45
N LEU A 200 -73.85 -5.50 -1.88
CA LEU A 200 -74.78 -4.44 -2.29
C LEU A 200 -75.56 -3.84 -1.11
N CYS A 201 -75.75 -4.59 -0.02
CA CYS A 201 -76.45 -4.19 1.21
C CYS A 201 -75.51 -3.61 2.28
N LEU A 202 -74.21 -3.50 2.03
CA LEU A 202 -73.37 -2.55 2.77
C LEU A 202 -73.97 -1.15 2.54
N VAL A 203 -74.75 -0.71 3.52
CA VAL A 203 -75.40 0.60 3.60
C VAL A 203 -74.35 1.65 3.20
N GLY A 204 -74.72 2.57 2.31
CA GLY A 204 -73.80 3.35 1.47
C GLY A 204 -72.58 3.96 2.18
N ASP A 205 -72.66 4.24 3.48
CA ASP A 205 -71.56 4.77 4.29
C ASP A 205 -70.39 3.77 4.49
N ASP A 206 -70.65 2.47 4.68
CA ASP A 206 -69.61 1.46 4.87
C ASP A 206 -68.82 1.21 3.57
N ARG A 207 -69.54 1.22 2.44
CA ARG A 207 -68.92 1.07 1.12
C ARG A 207 -68.08 2.29 0.75
N VAL A 208 -68.54 3.50 1.09
CA VAL A 208 -67.74 4.72 0.92
C VAL A 208 -66.48 4.66 1.78
N MET A 209 -66.57 4.18 3.03
CA MET A 209 -65.41 4.04 3.91
C MET A 209 -64.38 3.05 3.37
N TYR A 210 -64.82 1.90 2.85
CA TYR A 210 -63.94 0.92 2.22
C TYR A 210 -63.20 1.49 1.00
N LEU A 211 -63.94 2.14 0.08
CA LEU A 211 -63.37 2.76 -1.11
C LEU A 211 -62.42 3.91 -0.75
N GLN A 212 -62.74 4.70 0.28
CA GLN A 212 -61.83 5.74 0.78
C GLN A 212 -60.53 5.15 1.34
N ASN A 213 -60.60 4.06 2.11
CA ASN A 213 -59.41 3.34 2.59
C ASN A 213 -58.58 2.75 1.45
N GLU A 214 -59.23 2.15 0.45
CA GLU A 214 -58.55 1.60 -0.73
C GLU A 214 -57.86 2.69 -1.55
N ILE A 215 -58.52 3.84 -1.76
CA ILE A 215 -57.91 5.01 -2.42
C ILE A 215 -56.69 5.49 -1.62
N MET A 216 -56.79 5.55 -0.29
CA MET A 216 -55.68 5.97 0.58
C MET A 216 -54.51 4.99 0.50
N GLU A 217 -54.79 3.69 0.45
CA GLU A 217 -53.79 2.63 0.29
C GLU A 217 -53.14 2.65 -1.10
N LEU A 218 -53.91 2.87 -2.17
CA LEU A 218 -53.39 3.02 -3.52
C LEU A 218 -52.48 4.26 -3.63
N ARG A 219 -52.86 5.39 -3.02
CA ARG A 219 -52.00 6.59 -2.96
C ARG A 219 -50.69 6.31 -2.24
N ARG A 220 -50.74 5.59 -1.10
CA ARG A 220 -49.54 5.15 -0.38
C ARG A 220 -48.65 4.25 -1.24
N LYS A 221 -49.21 3.27 -1.94
CA LYS A 221 -48.49 2.39 -2.86
C LYS A 221 -47.87 3.14 -4.04
N VAL A 222 -48.57 4.16 -4.59
CA VAL A 222 -48.04 5.02 -5.66
C VAL A 222 -46.86 5.85 -5.13
N GLY A 223 -46.98 6.44 -3.94
CA GLY A 223 -45.86 7.17 -3.31
C GLY A 223 -44.64 6.28 -3.05
N GLU A 224 -44.84 5.04 -2.59
CA GLU A 224 -43.76 4.08 -2.38
C GLU A 224 -43.11 3.64 -3.71
N LYS A 225 -43.89 3.45 -4.78
CA LYS A 225 -43.35 3.19 -6.12
C LYS A 225 -42.53 4.37 -6.64
N GLN A 226 -43.00 5.60 -6.45
CA GLN A 226 -42.30 6.83 -6.83
C GLN A 226 -40.94 6.91 -6.13
N PHE A 227 -40.91 6.68 -4.81
CA PHE A 227 -39.66 6.65 -4.04
C PHE A 227 -38.67 5.59 -4.56
N ASN A 228 -39.16 4.39 -4.90
CA ASN A 228 -38.32 3.35 -5.49
C ASN A 228 -37.79 3.75 -6.87
N GLU A 229 -38.56 4.47 -7.67
CA GLU A 229 -38.12 4.99 -8.98
C GLU A 229 -37.01 6.05 -8.84
N ASP A 230 -37.12 6.95 -7.86
CA ASP A 230 -36.08 7.94 -7.53
C ASP A 230 -34.79 7.27 -7.03
N VAL A 231 -34.91 6.24 -6.19
CA VAL A 231 -33.75 5.45 -5.73
C VAL A 231 -33.07 4.74 -6.91
N ILE A 232 -33.86 4.17 -7.84
CA ILE A 232 -33.30 3.54 -9.05
C ILE A 232 -32.62 4.58 -9.94
N ALA A 233 -33.18 5.78 -10.06
CA ALA A 233 -32.56 6.87 -10.82
C ALA A 233 -31.23 7.31 -10.20
N ALA A 234 -31.17 7.47 -8.86
CA ALA A 234 -29.95 7.80 -8.13
C ALA A 234 -28.87 6.71 -8.27
N LEU A 235 -29.24 5.44 -8.21
CA LEU A 235 -28.32 4.33 -8.43
C LEU A 235 -27.78 4.30 -9.87
N LYS A 236 -28.62 4.62 -10.87
CA LYS A 236 -28.18 4.72 -12.26
C LYS A 236 -27.15 5.84 -12.45
N THR A 237 -27.34 6.99 -11.81
CA THR A 237 -26.38 8.10 -11.86
C THR A 237 -25.05 7.71 -11.21
N GLU A 238 -25.08 7.07 -10.04
CA GLU A 238 -23.86 6.61 -9.36
C GLU A 238 -23.09 5.57 -10.20
N ILE A 239 -23.79 4.63 -10.85
CA ILE A 239 -23.17 3.67 -11.76
C ILE A 239 -22.50 4.37 -12.95
N CYS A 240 -23.12 5.41 -13.50
CA CYS A 240 -22.53 6.20 -14.59
C CYS A 240 -21.26 6.94 -14.14
N GLU A 241 -21.27 7.56 -12.96
CA GLU A 241 -20.11 8.22 -12.38
C GLU A 241 -18.97 7.23 -12.08
N LEU A 242 -19.28 6.07 -11.51
CA LEU A 242 -18.30 4.99 -11.26
C LEU A 242 -17.67 4.49 -12.57
N LYS A 243 -18.44 4.35 -13.65
CA LYS A 243 -17.92 4.00 -14.98
C LYS A 243 -17.01 5.09 -15.55
N GLN A 244 -17.35 6.36 -15.36
CA GLN A 244 -16.48 7.45 -15.81
C GLN A 244 -15.19 7.51 -14.99
N SER A 245 -15.28 7.29 -13.68
CA SER A 245 -14.11 7.24 -12.80
C SER A 245 -13.19 6.07 -13.12
N SER A 246 -13.73 4.89 -13.49
CA SER A 246 -12.91 3.74 -13.87
C SER A 246 -12.16 3.99 -15.18
N PHE A 247 -12.81 4.65 -16.16
CA PHE A 247 -12.16 5.06 -17.40
C PHE A 247 -11.02 6.06 -17.16
N MET A 248 -11.22 7.06 -16.29
CA MET A 248 -10.15 8.00 -15.92
C MET A 248 -8.99 7.29 -15.23
N LYS A 249 -9.26 6.33 -14.34
CA LYS A 249 -8.24 5.51 -13.68
C LYS A 249 -7.37 4.77 -14.70
N THR A 250 -7.96 4.13 -15.72
CA THR A 250 -7.19 3.42 -16.75
C THR A 250 -6.29 4.36 -17.56
N ASN A 251 -6.72 5.60 -17.80
CA ASN A 251 -5.91 6.59 -18.50
C ASN A 251 -4.68 7.01 -17.68
N PHE A 252 -4.86 7.27 -16.37
CA PHE A 252 -3.75 7.58 -15.47
C PHE A 252 -2.78 6.41 -15.32
N GLU A 253 -3.27 5.17 -15.26
CA GLU A 253 -2.41 3.99 -15.25
C GLU A 253 -1.53 3.89 -16.50
N GLN A 254 -2.09 4.21 -17.68
CA GLN A 254 -1.35 4.26 -18.93
C GLN A 254 -0.30 5.38 -18.94
N GLU A 255 -0.62 6.56 -18.44
CA GLU A 255 0.31 7.69 -18.30
C GLU A 255 1.46 7.34 -17.33
N ILE A 256 1.15 6.77 -16.16
CA ILE A 256 2.15 6.30 -15.19
C ILE A 256 3.06 5.24 -15.83
N ALA A 257 2.51 4.30 -16.59
CA ALA A 257 3.30 3.30 -17.31
C ALA A 257 4.22 3.95 -18.37
N GLY A 258 3.75 4.99 -19.05
CA GLY A 258 4.54 5.80 -19.97
C GLY A 258 5.71 6.51 -19.28
N LEU A 259 5.44 7.24 -18.20
CA LEU A 259 6.46 7.94 -17.41
C LEU A 259 7.51 6.99 -16.83
N ARG A 260 7.09 5.79 -16.37
CA ARG A 260 8.05 4.76 -15.90
C ARG A 260 9.01 4.32 -17.01
N LYS A 261 8.53 4.15 -18.25
CA LYS A 261 9.39 3.81 -19.40
C LYS A 261 10.36 4.94 -19.72
N GLU A 262 9.91 6.19 -19.68
CA GLU A 262 10.75 7.36 -19.93
C GLU A 262 11.84 7.53 -18.86
N VAL A 263 11.49 7.39 -17.58
CA VAL A 263 12.47 7.43 -16.48
C VAL A 263 13.54 6.34 -16.64
N ASN A 264 13.15 5.12 -17.02
CA ASN A 264 14.10 4.05 -17.28
C ASN A 264 15.02 4.39 -18.46
N LEU A 265 14.46 4.89 -19.57
CA LEU A 265 15.25 5.34 -20.72
C LEU A 265 16.28 6.42 -20.35
N LEU A 266 15.89 7.38 -19.52
CA LEU A 266 16.78 8.44 -19.03
C LEU A 266 17.87 7.89 -18.12
N ARG A 267 17.58 6.89 -17.28
CA ARG A 267 18.60 6.19 -16.48
C ARG A 267 19.64 5.50 -17.37
N ASP A 268 19.19 4.75 -18.39
CA ASP A 268 20.08 4.06 -19.33
C ASP A 268 20.93 5.05 -20.16
N GLN A 269 20.38 6.22 -20.48
CA GLN A 269 21.14 7.30 -21.13
C GLN A 269 22.18 7.90 -20.19
N ASN A 270 21.81 8.14 -18.93
CA ASN A 270 22.72 8.68 -17.91
C ASN A 270 23.87 7.71 -17.63
N GLU A 271 23.57 6.41 -17.47
CA GLU A 271 24.59 5.36 -17.30
C GLU A 271 25.59 5.35 -18.46
N ARG A 272 25.11 5.38 -19.71
CA ARG A 272 25.98 5.48 -20.89
C ARG A 272 26.81 6.76 -20.92
N ALA A 273 26.27 7.88 -20.44
CA ALA A 273 27.01 9.13 -20.34
C ALA A 273 28.10 9.05 -19.27
N VAL A 274 27.81 8.45 -18.11
CA VAL A 274 28.79 8.20 -17.04
C VAL A 274 29.92 7.30 -17.55
N LEU A 275 29.61 6.18 -18.21
CA LEU A 275 30.63 5.29 -18.81
C LEU A 275 31.52 6.02 -19.81
N LYS A 276 30.96 6.92 -20.65
CA LYS A 276 31.76 7.75 -21.55
C LYS A 276 32.68 8.70 -20.78
N ILE A 277 32.18 9.34 -19.72
CA ILE A 277 32.99 10.25 -18.89
C ILE A 277 34.14 9.47 -18.24
N GLU A 278 33.89 8.27 -17.73
CA GLU A 278 34.93 7.40 -17.18
C GLU A 278 35.96 7.01 -18.24
N GLN A 279 35.53 6.63 -19.44
CA GLN A 279 36.43 6.35 -20.57
C GLN A 279 37.32 7.56 -20.92
N TRP A 280 36.74 8.76 -21.03
CA TRP A 280 37.52 9.99 -21.28
C TRP A 280 38.49 10.30 -20.14
N LYS A 281 38.09 10.02 -18.89
CA LYS A 281 38.95 10.19 -17.72
C LYS A 281 40.12 9.20 -17.75
N GLU A 282 39.89 7.94 -18.09
CA GLU A 282 40.94 6.93 -18.25
C GLU A 282 41.91 7.31 -19.38
N GLU A 283 41.41 7.79 -20.50
CA GLU A 283 42.21 8.21 -21.65
C GLU A 283 43.02 9.49 -21.37
N ALA A 284 42.46 10.43 -20.61
CA ALA A 284 43.17 11.61 -20.13
C ALA A 284 44.29 11.27 -19.12
N LEU A 285 44.08 10.23 -18.30
CA LEU A 285 45.06 9.73 -17.32
C LEU A 285 46.08 8.77 -17.93
N HIS A 286 45.95 8.39 -19.20
CA HIS A 286 46.82 7.41 -19.83
C HIS A 286 48.27 7.92 -19.87
N PRO A 287 49.25 7.18 -19.29
CA PRO A 287 50.65 7.64 -19.15
C PRO A 287 51.40 7.95 -20.46
N CYS A 288 50.86 7.49 -21.60
CA CYS A 288 51.40 7.72 -22.95
C CYS A 288 50.86 9.01 -23.60
N ASN A 289 49.93 9.70 -22.95
CA ASN A 289 49.50 11.05 -23.35
C ASN A 289 50.45 12.15 -22.83
N LYS A 290 51.65 11.75 -22.40
CA LYS A 290 52.86 12.55 -22.58
C LYS A 290 53.13 12.66 -24.07
N ARG A 291 52.30 13.40 -24.80
CA ARG A 291 52.87 14.19 -25.88
C ARG A 291 53.97 14.96 -25.17
N ASP A 292 55.21 14.70 -25.57
CA ASP A 292 56.32 15.58 -25.29
C ASP A 292 55.73 16.97 -25.24
N SER A 293 55.95 17.66 -24.12
CA SER A 293 55.80 19.10 -24.08
C SER A 293 56.52 19.58 -25.32
N VAL A 294 55.80 19.73 -26.42
CA VAL A 294 56.23 20.46 -27.59
C VAL A 294 56.29 21.83 -26.96
N VAL A 295 57.48 22.12 -26.45
CA VAL A 295 58.04 23.44 -26.40
C VAL A 295 57.91 23.89 -27.84
N LEU A 296 56.71 24.37 -28.18
CA LEU A 296 56.54 25.36 -29.20
C LEU A 296 57.50 26.42 -28.72
N GLN A 297 58.72 26.41 -29.28
CA GLN A 297 59.57 27.57 -29.26
C GLN A 297 58.65 28.66 -29.74
N THR A 298 58.16 29.44 -28.78
CA THR A 298 57.38 30.63 -28.98
C THR A 298 58.29 31.54 -29.78
N LEU A 299 58.19 31.40 -31.10
CA LEU A 299 58.67 32.38 -32.05
C LEU A 299 58.11 33.69 -31.53
N ASN A 300 59.01 34.61 -31.28
CA ASN A 300 58.78 35.88 -30.61
C ASN A 300 57.83 36.73 -31.48
N VAL A 301 56.52 36.48 -31.40
CA VAL A 301 55.50 37.25 -32.13
C VAL A 301 55.03 38.37 -31.21
N SER A 302 55.80 39.45 -31.16
CA SER A 302 55.54 40.63 -30.34
C SER A 302 54.28 41.43 -30.72
N ASN A 303 53.32 40.90 -31.48
CA ASN A 303 52.18 41.68 -31.99
C ASN A 303 50.95 40.84 -32.36
N ARG A 304 50.40 40.03 -31.45
CA ARG A 304 48.99 39.63 -31.55
C ARG A 304 48.32 39.75 -30.19
N GLY A 305 47.34 40.64 -30.14
CA GLY A 305 46.56 40.95 -28.96
C GLY A 305 46.09 39.68 -28.26
N SER A 306 46.39 39.61 -26.98
CA SER A 306 45.92 38.59 -26.06
C SER A 306 44.42 38.37 -26.32
N PRO A 307 43.99 37.16 -26.72
CA PRO A 307 42.57 36.85 -26.70
C PRO A 307 42.15 37.02 -25.25
N LYS A 308 41.40 38.09 -24.97
CA LYS A 308 40.74 38.31 -23.69
C LYS A 308 40.16 36.97 -23.30
N PRO A 309 40.56 36.36 -22.17
CA PRO A 309 39.94 35.13 -21.71
C PRO A 309 38.45 35.45 -21.65
N ARG A 310 37.66 34.86 -22.55
CA ARG A 310 36.22 34.83 -22.35
C ARG A 310 36.10 34.04 -21.06
N TRP A 311 35.89 34.75 -19.95
CA TRP A 311 35.25 34.20 -18.77
C TRP A 311 33.93 33.64 -19.29
N THR A 312 33.96 32.41 -19.75
CA THR A 312 32.78 31.60 -20.02
C THR A 312 32.14 31.45 -18.67
N ASP A 313 31.19 32.34 -18.39
CA ASP A 313 30.05 32.18 -17.50
C ASP A 313 30.22 31.07 -16.46
N ASN A 314 31.27 31.20 -15.65
CA ASN A 314 31.37 30.47 -14.41
C ASN A 314 30.35 31.17 -13.53
N VAL A 315 29.07 30.84 -13.72
CA VAL A 315 28.05 30.99 -12.68
C VAL A 315 28.76 30.50 -11.43
N ARG A 316 29.08 31.43 -10.53
CA ARG A 316 29.94 31.13 -9.37
C ARG A 316 29.43 29.84 -8.79
N GLU A 317 30.29 28.84 -8.62
CA GLU A 317 29.90 27.58 -7.98
C GLU A 317 29.17 27.85 -6.65
N GLU A 318 29.47 29.00 -6.04
CA GLU A 318 28.76 29.56 -4.90
C GLU A 318 27.26 29.82 -5.06
N ASP A 319 26.81 30.23 -6.24
CA ASP A 319 25.40 30.47 -6.49
C ASP A 319 24.69 29.17 -6.91
N LYS A 320 25.42 28.21 -7.49
CA LYS A 320 24.91 26.87 -7.79
C LYS A 320 24.59 26.10 -6.52
N TRP A 321 25.50 26.02 -5.54
CA TRP A 321 25.20 25.30 -4.30
C TRP A 321 24.06 25.95 -3.50
N LYS A 322 23.91 27.28 -3.55
CA LYS A 322 22.78 27.97 -2.90
C LYS A 322 21.44 27.62 -3.56
N ALA A 323 21.42 27.45 -4.88
CA ALA A 323 20.23 27.01 -5.59
C ALA A 323 19.91 25.55 -5.24
N GLU A 324 20.91 24.67 -5.25
CA GLU A 324 20.76 23.26 -4.87
C GLU A 324 20.31 23.10 -3.41
N TYR A 325 20.85 23.89 -2.48
CA TYR A 325 20.45 23.89 -1.09
C TYR A 325 18.99 24.32 -0.89
N ARG A 326 18.55 25.37 -1.59
CA ARG A 326 17.13 25.78 -1.59
C ARG A 326 16.23 24.70 -2.17
N ASN A 327 16.67 24.01 -3.22
CA ASN A 327 15.94 22.90 -3.81
C ASN A 327 15.83 21.72 -2.81
N LEU A 328 16.93 21.35 -2.16
CA LEU A 328 16.95 20.29 -1.16
C LEU A 328 16.06 20.61 0.04
N GLN A 329 16.06 21.87 0.49
CA GLN A 329 15.15 22.34 1.55
C GLN A 329 13.69 22.27 1.11
N SER A 330 13.38 22.60 -0.15
CA SER A 330 12.03 22.47 -0.70
C SER A 330 11.57 21.02 -0.76
N LEU A 331 12.44 20.11 -1.21
CA LEU A 331 12.17 18.67 -1.23
C LEU A 331 11.92 18.12 0.17
N HIS A 332 12.71 18.54 1.15
CA HIS A 332 12.52 18.12 2.54
C HIS A 332 11.17 18.60 3.11
N ARG A 333 10.72 19.81 2.77
CA ARG A 333 9.39 20.30 3.14
C ARG A 333 8.28 19.48 2.51
N LEU A 334 8.40 19.14 1.22
CA LEU A 334 7.42 18.29 0.53
C LEU A 334 7.37 16.88 1.13
N ALA A 335 8.52 16.27 1.42
CA ALA A 335 8.60 14.96 2.07
C ALA A 335 7.94 14.97 3.45
N ASN A 336 8.09 16.05 4.22
CA ASN A 336 7.42 16.18 5.53
C ASN A 336 5.89 16.31 5.38
N ILE A 337 5.41 17.09 4.40
CA ILE A 337 3.97 17.20 4.10
C ILE A 337 3.40 15.83 3.71
N GLU A 338 4.11 15.08 2.86
CA GLU A 338 3.71 13.74 2.44
C GLU A 338 3.67 12.76 3.63
N ALA A 339 4.67 12.80 4.51
CA ALA A 339 4.71 11.98 5.72
C ALA A 339 3.54 12.31 6.67
N GLU A 340 3.17 13.58 6.82
CA GLU A 340 1.99 13.97 7.61
C GLU A 340 0.68 13.51 6.98
N ALA A 341 0.52 13.65 5.66
CA ALA A 341 -0.65 13.15 4.94
C ALA A 341 -0.79 11.61 5.08
N LEU A 342 0.32 10.87 5.11
CA LEU A 342 0.31 9.44 5.38
C LEU A 342 -0.12 9.13 6.82
N LYS A 343 0.42 9.84 7.81
CA LYS A 343 -0.03 9.68 9.21
C LYS A 343 -1.53 9.94 9.37
N GLU A 344 -2.06 10.97 8.72
CA GLU A 344 -3.50 11.27 8.73
C GLU A 344 -4.33 10.14 8.09
N LYS A 345 -3.89 9.61 6.95
CA LYS A 345 -4.56 8.47 6.30
C LYS A 345 -4.58 7.23 7.18
N TRP A 346 -3.48 6.93 7.88
CA TRP A 346 -3.39 5.83 8.84
C TRP A 346 -4.35 6.03 10.00
N ALA A 347 -4.37 7.23 10.60
CA ALA A 347 -5.30 7.55 11.69
C ALA A 347 -6.78 7.41 11.25
N LYS A 348 -7.10 7.83 10.02
CA LYS A 348 -8.45 7.70 9.45
C LYS A 348 -8.84 6.24 9.18
N ALA A 349 -7.92 5.44 8.67
CA ALA A 349 -8.14 4.00 8.45
C ALA A 349 -8.35 3.28 9.78
N GLU A 350 -7.55 3.62 10.79
CA GLU A 350 -7.66 3.07 12.14
C GLU A 350 -8.99 3.45 12.81
N ALA A 351 -9.44 4.70 12.66
CA ALA A 351 -10.75 5.12 13.15
C ALA A 351 -11.90 4.33 12.49
N ARG A 352 -11.81 4.04 11.18
CA ARG A 352 -12.78 3.20 10.48
C ARG A 352 -12.76 1.75 10.97
N ARG A 353 -11.57 1.20 11.25
CA ARG A 353 -11.41 -0.13 11.85
C ARG A 353 -12.10 -0.22 13.20
N MET A 354 -11.85 0.75 14.08
CA MET A 354 -12.49 0.82 15.41
C MET A 354 -14.02 0.95 15.31
N GLU A 355 -14.54 1.71 14.34
CA GLU A 355 -15.99 1.82 14.13
C GLU A 355 -16.61 0.51 13.63
N ALA A 356 -15.95 -0.19 12.70
CA ALA A 356 -16.38 -1.50 12.25
C ALA A 356 -16.37 -2.53 13.40
N GLU A 357 -15.33 -2.53 14.24
CA GLU A 357 -15.25 -3.39 15.42
C GLU A 357 -16.39 -3.12 16.42
N LYS A 358 -16.81 -1.86 16.59
CA LYS A 358 -18.00 -1.53 17.41
C LYS A 358 -19.28 -2.11 16.79
N GLN A 359 -19.45 -2.00 15.47
CA GLN A 359 -20.61 -2.56 14.79
C GLN A 359 -20.66 -4.09 14.92
N VAL A 360 -19.51 -4.76 14.80
CA VAL A 360 -19.39 -6.21 15.04
C VAL A 360 -19.80 -6.56 16.47
N LYS A 361 -19.29 -5.85 17.48
CA LYS A 361 -19.69 -6.08 18.88
C LYS A 361 -21.19 -5.90 19.13
N VAL A 362 -21.80 -4.88 18.53
CA VAL A 362 -23.26 -4.65 18.62
C VAL A 362 -24.04 -5.80 17.98
N LEU A 363 -23.56 -6.35 16.86
CA LEU A 363 -24.17 -7.51 16.21
C LEU A 363 -24.00 -8.78 17.05
N GLU A 364 -22.80 -9.01 17.60
CA GLU A 364 -22.52 -10.12 18.51
C GLU A 364 -23.43 -10.08 19.75
N GLU A 365 -23.65 -8.90 20.34
CA GLU A 365 -24.55 -8.74 21.48
C GLU A 365 -26.02 -9.04 21.10
N LYS A 366 -26.48 -8.53 19.94
CA LYS A 366 -27.84 -8.84 19.44
C LYS A 366 -28.02 -10.33 19.16
N MET A 367 -27.03 -10.99 18.58
CA MET A 367 -27.02 -12.43 18.39
C MET A 367 -27.07 -13.16 19.74
N GLY A 368 -26.29 -12.71 20.73
CA GLY A 368 -26.32 -13.24 22.09
C GLY A 368 -27.71 -13.12 22.73
N GLN A 369 -28.39 -11.98 22.58
CA GLN A 369 -29.75 -11.77 23.08
C GLN A 369 -30.78 -12.68 22.38
N LEU A 370 -30.68 -12.88 21.07
CA LEU A 370 -31.55 -13.79 20.33
C LEU A 370 -31.35 -15.24 20.77
N MET A 371 -30.10 -15.66 20.99
CA MET A 371 -29.79 -17.00 21.49
C MET A 371 -30.31 -17.22 22.91
N ALA A 372 -30.16 -16.23 23.80
CA ALA A 372 -30.65 -16.32 25.18
C ALA A 372 -32.19 -16.22 25.30
N SER A 373 -32.86 -15.51 24.39
CA SER A 373 -34.33 -15.37 24.40
C SER A 373 -35.07 -16.51 23.70
N GLY A 374 -34.43 -17.19 22.74
CA GLY A 374 -35.00 -18.33 22.02
C GLY A 374 -35.29 -19.57 22.88
N GLU A 375 -34.71 -19.68 24.07
CA GLU A 375 -34.84 -20.89 24.91
C GLU A 375 -36.04 -20.85 25.87
N LYS A 376 -36.76 -19.72 25.97
CA LYS A 376 -37.81 -19.55 27.01
C LYS A 376 -39.26 -19.66 26.55
N GLY A 377 -39.54 -19.97 25.28
CA GLY A 377 -40.92 -19.87 24.79
C GLY A 377 -41.25 -20.75 23.61
N ASN A 378 -41.28 -22.08 23.78
CA ASN A 378 -42.16 -22.96 22.99
C ASN A 378 -42.45 -24.33 23.65
N GLY A 379 -42.19 -24.48 24.95
CA GLY A 379 -42.70 -25.59 25.76
C GLY A 379 -44.15 -25.39 26.19
N LYS A 380 -45.05 -24.95 25.31
CA LYS A 380 -46.49 -25.03 25.57
C LYS A 380 -46.96 -26.38 25.04
N THR A 381 -46.84 -27.35 25.92
CA THR A 381 -47.42 -28.70 25.89
C THR A 381 -48.77 -28.65 25.19
N VAL A 382 -48.79 -29.00 23.90
CA VAL A 382 -50.02 -29.40 23.23
C VAL A 382 -50.39 -30.73 23.87
N VAL A 383 -51.20 -30.65 24.92
CA VAL A 383 -51.92 -31.79 25.47
C VAL A 383 -52.80 -32.30 24.33
N SER A 384 -52.34 -33.38 23.69
CA SER A 384 -53.12 -34.20 22.76
C SER A 384 -54.43 -34.58 23.42
N ARG A 385 -55.48 -33.82 23.13
CA ARG A 385 -56.85 -34.15 23.47
C ARG A 385 -57.26 -35.27 22.51
N GLY A 386 -57.28 -36.49 23.03
CA GLY A 386 -57.72 -37.68 22.32
C GLY A 386 -59.12 -37.48 21.78
N TYR A 387 -59.28 -37.73 20.48
CA TYR A 387 -60.59 -37.95 19.88
C TYR A 387 -60.97 -39.41 20.15
N GLU A 388 -61.77 -39.57 21.19
CA GLU A 388 -62.45 -40.80 21.57
C GLU A 388 -63.52 -41.10 20.52
N SER A 389 -63.26 -42.13 19.73
CA SER A 389 -64.14 -42.66 18.70
C SER A 389 -65.36 -43.31 19.37
N GLN A 390 -66.48 -42.58 19.45
CA GLN A 390 -67.75 -43.13 19.88
C GLN A 390 -68.31 -44.04 18.77
N ARG A 391 -68.16 -45.33 19.02
CA ARG A 391 -68.97 -46.42 18.47
C ARG A 391 -70.39 -46.30 19.03
N SER A 392 -71.40 -46.36 18.17
CA SER A 392 -72.76 -46.73 18.59
C SER A 392 -73.49 -47.46 17.46
N PRO A 393 -74.47 -48.32 17.82
CA PRO A 393 -74.80 -49.58 17.16
C PRO A 393 -75.72 -49.48 15.94
#